data_AF-A0A4R5QNG4-F1
#
_entry.id   AF-A0A4R5QNG4-F1
#
_cell.length_a   1.000
_cell.length_b   1.000
_cell.length_c   1.000
_cell.angle_alpha   90.00
_cell.angle_beta   90.00
_cell.angle_gamma   90.00
#
_symmetry.space_group_name_H-M   'P 1'
#
loop_
_entity.id
_entity.type
_entity.pdbx_description
1 polymer ?
#
loop_
_entity_poly.entity_id
_entity_poly.type
_entity_poly.pdbx_seq_one_letter_code
_entity_poly.pdbx_strand_id
1 'polypeptide(L)'
;MTAVRALGFLLLLAVSGVALAQQQAPGVPSGSPEVQSSAPEVGAGRGGTNNSQQPTSSEQQPATGQPRSAAPEGIAPRPAVPVAPIVAPPPFTARGGPDAADVELEEARRLGVVRGMVSIPNQSAGILVQPVGRDWRSWRTTVLTIAGAILVLGTTALLAGLFFWKGPTRIEAGRSGRSIARYTWLERFNHWMVATSFVILGLTGLNITFGVYVLRPVVGPEAFTALTWWGQAAHQFLSFPFVIGLAGMLAVWARDNWPTRVDVAWVKAGGPMAKGHPPAGRFNAAQKALFWFQVGGGVAAAVTGYLLMAPAVLDNVTSQQIAHFIHGAMAMVMIAVILGHIYIGTIGTEGALEGMSTGRVDFNYAREHHSVWVEEQLSEARRVVAPPDARAAGAD
;
A
#
# COMPACT_ATOMS: atom_id res chain seq x y z
N MET A 1 -19.03 23.08 -7.04
CA MET A 1 -18.15 23.51 -5.92
C MET A 1 -17.99 22.43 -4.83
N THR A 2 -18.19 21.14 -5.13
CA THR A 2 -18.32 20.07 -4.12
C THR A 2 -17.15 19.07 -4.10
N ALA A 3 -16.34 18.97 -5.16
CA ALA A 3 -15.18 18.06 -5.21
C ALA A 3 -13.93 18.58 -4.48
N VAL A 4 -13.72 19.91 -4.46
CA VAL A 4 -12.56 20.55 -3.83
C VAL A 4 -12.65 20.55 -2.29
N ARG A 5 -13.87 20.52 -1.74
CA ARG A 5 -14.10 20.44 -0.29
C ARG A 5 -13.89 19.03 0.28
N ALA A 6 -14.11 17.99 -0.52
CA ALA A 6 -13.86 16.60 -0.12
C ALA A 6 -12.37 16.28 0.02
N LEU A 7 -11.52 16.87 -0.84
CA LEU A 7 -10.07 16.68 -0.79
C LEU A 7 -9.42 17.40 0.41
N GLY A 8 -9.96 18.56 0.79
CA GLY A 8 -9.50 19.32 1.97
C GLY A 8 -9.84 18.66 3.30
N PHE A 9 -10.95 17.91 3.38
CA PHE A 9 -11.37 17.21 4.60
C PHE A 9 -10.54 15.94 4.87
N LEU A 10 -10.05 15.28 3.82
CA LEU A 10 -9.18 14.10 3.91
C LEU A 10 -7.76 14.43 4.40
N LEU A 11 -7.24 15.63 4.09
CA LEU A 11 -5.91 16.05 4.53
C LEU A 11 -5.86 16.45 6.03
N LEU A 12 -7.00 16.90 6.58
CA LEU A 12 -7.11 17.34 7.98
C LEU A 12 -7.27 16.18 8.99
N LEU A 13 -7.80 15.04 8.55
CA LEU A 13 -7.90 13.82 9.38
C LEU A 13 -6.56 13.09 9.54
N ALA A 14 -5.62 13.26 8.61
CA ALA A 14 -4.29 12.64 8.69
C ALA A 14 -3.39 13.26 9.78
N VAL A 15 -3.68 14.50 10.21
CA VAL A 15 -2.85 15.23 11.21
C VAL A 15 -3.40 15.09 12.64
N SER A 16 -4.67 14.70 12.81
CA SER A 16 -5.34 14.63 14.12
C SER A 16 -5.35 13.22 14.76
N GLY A 17 -4.93 12.19 14.03
CA GLY A 17 -4.94 10.79 14.50
C GLY A 17 -3.83 10.39 15.49
N VAL A 18 -2.90 11.28 15.84
CA VAL A 18 -1.73 10.95 16.68
C VAL A 18 -1.96 11.21 18.19
N ALA A 19 -3.11 11.77 18.59
CA ALA A 19 -3.32 12.24 19.96
C ALA A 19 -4.29 11.39 20.85
N LEU A 20 -4.77 10.24 20.39
CA LEU A 20 -5.72 9.41 21.16
C LEU A 20 -5.24 7.95 21.29
N ALA A 21 -4.12 7.74 21.98
CA ALA A 21 -3.72 6.41 22.44
C ALA A 21 -2.80 6.50 23.66
N GLN A 22 -3.33 6.96 24.80
CA GLN A 22 -2.76 6.62 26.11
C GLN A 22 -3.89 6.27 27.07
N GLN A 23 -4.24 4.99 27.13
CA GLN A 23 -4.82 4.39 28.33
C GLN A 23 -3.90 3.22 28.73
N GLN A 24 -3.28 3.36 29.90
CA GLN A 24 -2.48 2.32 30.54
C GLN A 24 -3.33 1.09 30.81
N ALA A 25 -2.89 -0.06 30.30
CA ALA A 25 -3.43 -1.36 30.67
C ALA A 25 -2.98 -1.75 32.10
N PRO A 26 -3.83 -2.37 32.93
CA PRO A 26 -3.40 -2.98 34.17
C PRO A 26 -2.62 -4.29 33.91
N GLY A 27 -1.64 -4.56 34.77
CA GLY A 27 -0.63 -5.62 34.60
C GLY A 27 -1.18 -7.06 34.55
N VAL A 28 -0.49 -7.88 33.76
CA VAL A 28 -0.76 -9.32 33.55
C VAL A 28 -0.15 -10.15 34.68
N PRO A 29 -0.89 -11.07 35.33
CA PRO A 29 -0.28 -12.13 36.11
C PRO A 29 0.23 -13.24 35.19
N SER A 30 1.49 -13.64 35.41
CA SER A 30 2.14 -14.77 34.76
C SER A 30 1.46 -16.10 35.12
N GLY A 31 1.22 -16.94 34.12
CA GLY A 31 0.92 -18.36 34.28
C GLY A 31 -0.44 -18.79 33.73
N SER A 32 -0.46 -19.29 32.49
CA SER A 32 -1.50 -20.22 32.02
C SER A 32 -0.92 -21.09 30.90
N PRO A 33 -1.10 -22.43 30.95
CA PRO A 33 -0.45 -23.36 30.02
C PRO A 33 -1.06 -23.33 28.62
N GLU A 34 -0.22 -23.64 27.65
CA GLU A 34 -0.51 -23.75 26.22
C GLU A 34 -1.56 -24.86 25.96
N VAL A 35 -2.74 -24.46 25.49
CA VAL A 35 -3.77 -25.39 25.01
C VAL A 35 -3.77 -25.36 23.48
N GLN A 36 -3.18 -26.39 22.89
CA GLN A 36 -3.39 -26.74 21.48
C GLN A 36 -4.89 -27.06 21.28
N SER A 37 -5.58 -26.25 20.48
CA SER A 37 -6.91 -26.60 19.99
C SER A 37 -6.83 -26.99 18.52
N SER A 38 -7.05 -28.28 18.26
CA SER A 38 -7.38 -28.81 16.95
C SER A 38 -8.86 -28.53 16.68
N ALA A 39 -9.16 -27.46 15.95
CA ALA A 39 -10.52 -27.18 15.49
C ALA A 39 -10.84 -28.06 14.27
N PRO A 40 -11.97 -28.80 14.25
CA PRO A 40 -12.48 -29.38 13.02
C PRO A 40 -13.22 -28.32 12.19
N GLU A 41 -12.97 -28.34 10.88
CA GLU A 41 -13.57 -27.49 9.87
C GLU A 41 -15.06 -27.86 9.69
N VAL A 42 -15.99 -26.96 10.04
CA VAL A 42 -17.42 -27.13 9.78
C VAL A 42 -17.83 -26.34 8.55
N GLY A 43 -17.95 -27.06 7.43
CA GLY A 43 -18.55 -26.58 6.19
C GLY A 43 -20.05 -26.35 6.32
N ALA A 44 -20.55 -25.30 5.67
CA ALA A 44 -21.95 -24.95 5.65
C ALA A 44 -22.77 -25.92 4.77
N GLY A 45 -23.88 -26.43 5.31
CA GLY A 45 -25.04 -26.84 4.52
C GLY A 45 -25.40 -28.34 4.55
N ARG A 46 -26.38 -28.70 5.37
CA ARG A 46 -27.66 -29.33 4.97
C ARG A 46 -28.36 -29.91 6.19
N GLY A 47 -29.59 -29.44 6.45
CA GLY A 47 -30.56 -30.20 7.21
C GLY A 47 -30.88 -31.49 6.47
N GLY A 48 -30.80 -32.62 7.18
CA GLY A 48 -31.12 -33.94 6.68
C GLY A 48 -31.05 -34.93 7.83
N THR A 49 -32.21 -35.34 8.31
CA THR A 49 -32.38 -36.43 9.26
C THR A 49 -31.81 -37.72 8.68
N ASN A 50 -30.68 -38.21 9.19
CA ASN A 50 -30.37 -39.64 9.23
C ASN A 50 -29.24 -39.92 10.21
N ASN A 51 -29.61 -40.66 11.25
CA ASN A 51 -28.73 -41.17 12.29
C ASN A 51 -28.15 -42.50 11.81
N SER A 52 -26.99 -42.49 11.13
CA SER A 52 -26.24 -43.71 10.83
C SER A 52 -24.83 -43.39 10.32
N GLN A 53 -23.89 -43.13 11.23
CA GLN A 53 -22.45 -43.39 11.03
C GLN A 53 -21.70 -43.15 12.35
N GLN A 54 -21.67 -44.17 13.20
CA GLN A 54 -20.76 -44.28 14.32
C GLN A 54 -19.66 -45.27 13.91
N PRO A 55 -18.36 -44.90 13.85
CA PRO A 55 -17.32 -45.88 13.58
C PRO A 55 -17.11 -46.76 14.81
N THR A 56 -17.30 -48.06 14.65
CA THR A 56 -16.93 -49.09 15.64
C THR A 56 -15.51 -49.58 15.35
N SER A 57 -14.52 -49.19 16.16
CA SER A 57 -13.18 -49.77 16.09
C SER A 57 -13.16 -51.14 16.79
N SER A 58 -12.83 -52.18 16.03
CA SER A 58 -12.67 -53.57 16.51
C SER A 58 -11.35 -54.14 16.00
N GLU A 59 -10.23 -53.60 16.49
CA GLU A 59 -8.91 -54.11 16.14
C GLU A 59 -8.13 -54.47 17.42
N GLN A 60 -7.85 -55.76 17.60
CA GLN A 60 -7.05 -56.31 18.69
C GLN A 60 -5.55 -56.20 18.34
N GLN A 61 -4.77 -55.49 19.16
CA GLN A 61 -3.30 -55.49 19.05
C GLN A 61 -2.70 -56.79 19.64
N PRO A 62 -1.63 -57.35 19.05
CA PRO A 62 -1.00 -58.57 19.55
C PRO A 62 -0.06 -58.28 20.72
N ALA A 63 -0.09 -59.16 21.72
CA ALA A 63 0.71 -59.08 22.95
C ALA A 63 2.17 -59.50 22.71
N THR A 64 3.11 -58.59 22.94
CA THR A 64 4.54 -58.91 23.09
C THR A 64 4.85 -59.18 24.56
N GLY A 65 5.27 -60.42 24.86
CA GLY A 65 5.51 -60.92 26.21
C GLY A 65 6.78 -60.39 26.88
N GLN A 66 6.69 -60.25 28.20
CA GLN A 66 7.81 -60.18 29.16
C GLN A 66 7.44 -61.09 30.36
N PRO A 67 8.41 -61.79 30.99
CA PRO A 67 8.11 -62.80 32.01
C PRO A 67 7.58 -62.19 33.31
N ARG A 68 6.61 -62.88 33.94
CA ARG A 68 6.09 -62.52 35.28
C ARG A 68 7.20 -62.70 36.32
N SER A 69 7.66 -61.60 36.92
CA SER A 69 8.40 -61.62 38.18
C SER A 69 7.50 -61.12 39.32
N ALA A 70 7.32 -61.99 40.32
CA ALA A 70 6.86 -61.77 41.69
C ALA A 70 5.55 -60.97 41.93
N ALA A 71 4.61 -61.59 42.64
CA ALA A 71 3.40 -60.97 43.14
C ALA A 71 3.73 -59.75 44.04
N PRO A 72 3.10 -58.57 43.82
CA PRO A 72 3.03 -57.56 44.86
C PRO A 72 1.93 -57.94 45.85
N GLU A 73 2.25 -57.76 47.15
CA GLU A 73 1.33 -57.87 48.28
C GLU A 73 0.00 -57.17 48.01
N GLY A 74 -1.09 -57.75 48.52
CA GLY A 74 -2.44 -57.23 48.38
C GLY A 74 -2.56 -55.78 48.87
N ILE A 75 -2.69 -54.86 47.92
CA ILE A 75 -3.07 -53.48 48.19
C ILE A 75 -4.55 -53.52 48.60
N ALA A 76 -4.84 -53.20 49.86
CA ALA A 76 -6.22 -53.04 50.33
C ALA A 76 -6.97 -52.03 49.44
N PRO A 77 -8.26 -52.28 49.09
CA PRO A 77 -9.01 -51.37 48.25
C PRO A 77 -9.09 -50.00 48.91
N ARG A 78 -8.61 -48.96 48.22
CA ARG A 78 -8.76 -47.58 48.66
C ARG A 78 -10.26 -47.28 48.81
N PRO A 79 -10.69 -46.58 49.88
CA PRO A 79 -12.09 -46.19 50.02
C PRO A 79 -12.51 -45.36 48.81
N ALA A 80 -13.67 -45.69 48.25
CA ALA A 80 -14.24 -44.93 47.13
C ALA A 80 -14.49 -43.50 47.59
N VAL A 81 -13.70 -42.56 47.07
CA VAL A 81 -13.95 -41.13 47.27
C VAL A 81 -15.17 -40.79 46.41
N PRO A 82 -16.28 -40.28 46.98
CA PRO A 82 -17.41 -39.85 46.18
C PRO A 82 -16.96 -38.70 45.28
N VAL A 83 -16.83 -38.99 43.98
CA VAL A 83 -16.62 -37.96 42.97
C VAL A 83 -17.96 -37.26 42.79
N ALA A 84 -18.02 -35.97 43.14
CA ALA A 84 -19.22 -35.17 42.88
C ALA A 84 -19.59 -35.29 41.40
N PRO A 85 -20.89 -35.45 41.07
CA PRO A 85 -21.30 -35.55 39.67
C PRO A 85 -20.79 -34.33 38.91
N ILE A 86 -20.11 -34.57 37.78
CA ILE A 86 -19.72 -33.51 36.86
C ILE A 86 -21.02 -32.90 36.36
N VAL A 87 -21.40 -31.76 36.92
CA VAL A 87 -22.57 -31.01 36.48
C VAL A 87 -22.27 -30.53 35.08
N ALA A 88 -22.96 -31.09 34.09
CA ALA A 88 -22.89 -30.59 32.73
C ALA A 88 -23.26 -29.10 32.75
N PRO A 89 -22.44 -28.20 32.19
CA PRO A 89 -22.80 -26.80 32.12
C PRO A 89 -24.14 -26.68 31.39
N PRO A 90 -25.03 -25.77 31.82
CA PRO A 90 -26.36 -25.65 31.22
C PRO A 90 -26.24 -25.50 29.69
N PRO A 91 -27.24 -26.00 28.93
CA PRO A 91 -27.27 -25.85 27.49
C PRO A 91 -27.13 -24.36 27.14
N PHE A 92 -26.52 -24.05 25.99
CA PHE A 92 -26.20 -22.67 25.61
C PHE A 92 -27.43 -21.74 25.66
N THR A 93 -28.61 -22.29 25.38
CA THR A 93 -29.92 -21.64 25.48
C THR A 93 -30.36 -21.29 26.90
N ALA A 94 -29.82 -21.96 27.92
CA ALA A 94 -30.13 -21.74 29.33
C ALA A 94 -29.06 -20.89 30.06
N ARG A 95 -28.03 -20.41 29.35
CA ARG A 95 -26.96 -19.58 29.93
C ARG A 95 -27.30 -18.09 30.02
N GLY A 96 -28.51 -17.68 29.65
CA GLY A 96 -28.91 -16.27 29.66
C GLY A 96 -28.11 -15.47 28.64
N GLY A 97 -28.44 -15.60 27.37
CA GLY A 97 -28.05 -14.61 26.38
C GLY A 97 -28.89 -13.33 26.55
N PRO A 98 -28.40 -12.16 26.10
CA PRO A 98 -29.25 -10.97 26.01
C PRO A 98 -30.52 -11.28 25.20
N ASP A 99 -31.66 -10.74 25.62
CA ASP A 99 -32.93 -10.91 24.90
C ASP A 99 -32.77 -10.41 23.45
N ALA A 100 -33.44 -11.03 22.50
CA ALA A 100 -33.39 -10.62 21.09
C ALA A 100 -33.81 -9.14 20.95
N ALA A 101 -34.78 -8.70 21.74
CA ALA A 101 -35.20 -7.30 21.80
C ALA A 101 -34.11 -6.37 22.36
N ASP A 102 -33.32 -6.84 23.33
CA ASP A 102 -32.18 -6.08 23.87
C ASP A 102 -31.03 -6.01 22.85
N VAL A 103 -30.81 -7.08 22.08
CA VAL A 103 -29.84 -7.11 20.97
C VAL A 103 -30.27 -6.17 19.85
N GLU A 104 -31.56 -6.12 19.49
CA GLU A 104 -32.10 -5.18 18.49
C GLU A 104 -32.04 -3.72 18.97
N LEU A 105 -32.29 -3.47 20.25
CA LEU A 105 -32.14 -2.13 20.85
C LEU A 105 -30.67 -1.70 20.91
N GLU A 106 -29.76 -2.64 21.21
CA GLU A 106 -28.32 -2.40 21.19
C GLU A 106 -27.81 -2.21 19.75
N GLU A 107 -28.35 -2.94 18.78
CA GLU A 107 -28.13 -2.76 17.34
C GLU A 107 -28.52 -1.34 16.91
N ALA A 108 -29.72 -0.88 17.30
CA ALA A 108 -30.19 0.48 17.02
C ALA A 108 -29.28 1.55 17.67
N ARG A 109 -28.74 1.30 18.87
CA ARG A 109 -27.80 2.21 19.56
C ARG A 109 -26.38 2.16 18.99
N ARG A 110 -25.98 1.05 18.35
CA ARG A 110 -24.63 0.81 17.80
C ARG A 110 -24.58 0.87 16.27
N LEU A 111 -25.48 1.64 15.66
CA LEU A 111 -25.50 1.89 14.21
C LEU A 111 -25.61 0.59 13.38
N GLY A 112 -26.31 -0.43 13.87
CA GLY A 112 -26.54 -1.68 13.15
C GLY A 112 -25.46 -2.76 13.33
N VAL A 113 -24.50 -2.59 14.25
CA VAL A 113 -23.45 -3.60 14.51
C VAL A 113 -23.94 -4.66 15.51
N VAL A 114 -24.06 -5.91 15.05
CA VAL A 114 -24.42 -7.07 15.90
C VAL A 114 -23.16 -7.78 16.35
N ARG A 115 -23.06 -8.08 17.65
CA ARG A 115 -21.92 -8.81 18.24
C ARG A 115 -22.40 -10.04 19.00
N GLY A 116 -21.71 -11.16 18.83
CA GLY A 116 -21.74 -12.33 19.69
C GLY A 116 -20.61 -12.31 20.71
N MET A 117 -20.64 -13.28 21.63
CA MET A 117 -19.58 -13.49 22.61
C MET A 117 -18.48 -14.38 22.02
N VAL A 118 -17.22 -14.03 22.29
CA VAL A 118 -16.05 -14.86 21.94
C VAL A 118 -15.12 -15.00 23.14
N SER A 119 -14.59 -16.20 23.34
CA SER A 119 -13.66 -16.52 24.43
C SER A 119 -12.19 -16.38 24.05
N ILE A 120 -11.89 -16.02 22.79
CA ILE A 120 -10.53 -15.86 22.28
C ILE A 120 -10.04 -14.40 22.43
N PRO A 121 -8.72 -14.14 22.46
CA PRO A 121 -8.20 -12.78 22.58
C PRO A 121 -8.68 -11.82 21.49
N ASN A 122 -8.92 -12.33 20.28
CA ASN A 122 -9.46 -11.54 19.17
C ASN A 122 -10.97 -11.30 19.34
N GLN A 123 -11.31 -10.25 20.10
CA GLN A 123 -12.69 -9.84 20.34
C GLN A 123 -13.44 -9.40 19.06
N SER A 124 -12.72 -9.01 18.00
CA SER A 124 -13.33 -8.65 16.71
C SER A 124 -13.99 -9.85 16.02
N ALA A 125 -13.60 -11.09 16.35
CA ALA A 125 -14.25 -12.30 15.85
C ALA A 125 -15.70 -12.45 16.34
N GLY A 126 -16.09 -11.71 17.39
CA GLY A 126 -17.47 -11.65 17.85
C GLY A 126 -18.35 -10.73 17.00
N ILE A 127 -17.84 -9.99 16.02
CA ILE A 127 -18.67 -9.11 15.18
C ILE A 127 -19.39 -9.95 14.12
N LEU A 128 -20.72 -10.09 14.27
CA LEU A 128 -21.57 -10.89 13.39
C LEU A 128 -22.13 -10.06 12.22
N VAL A 129 -22.56 -8.83 12.49
CA VAL A 129 -23.06 -7.88 11.47
C VAL A 129 -22.31 -6.57 11.60
N GLN A 130 -21.80 -6.06 10.48
CA GLN A 130 -21.14 -4.76 10.40
C GLN A 130 -21.63 -4.00 9.15
N PRO A 131 -22.55 -3.03 9.29
CA PRO A 131 -23.09 -2.28 8.16
C PRO A 131 -22.02 -1.56 7.35
N VAL A 132 -21.04 -0.94 8.03
CA VAL A 132 -19.88 -0.29 7.38
C VAL A 132 -19.07 -1.26 6.52
N GLY A 133 -19.04 -2.56 6.86
CA GLY A 133 -18.39 -3.59 6.05
C GLY A 133 -19.10 -3.85 4.72
N ARG A 134 -20.41 -3.60 4.63
CA ARG A 134 -21.17 -3.64 3.37
C ARG A 134 -20.75 -2.50 2.45
N ASP A 135 -20.64 -1.30 3.00
CA ASP A 135 -20.23 -0.11 2.25
C ASP A 135 -18.77 -0.22 1.79
N TRP A 136 -17.87 -0.67 2.67
CA TRP A 136 -16.49 -0.95 2.30
C TRP A 136 -16.38 -2.01 1.18
N ARG A 137 -17.17 -3.10 1.26
CA ARG A 137 -17.18 -4.12 0.20
C ARG A 137 -17.65 -3.52 -1.12
N SER A 138 -18.77 -2.79 -1.11
CA SER A 138 -19.31 -2.09 -2.29
C SER A 138 -18.27 -1.13 -2.87
N TRP A 139 -17.61 -0.34 -2.03
CA TRP A 139 -16.53 0.53 -2.47
C TRP A 139 -15.40 -0.26 -3.11
N ARG A 140 -14.89 -1.33 -2.47
CA ARG A 140 -13.75 -2.10 -2.96
C ARG A 140 -14.05 -2.83 -4.28
N THR A 141 -15.21 -3.48 -4.38
CA THR A 141 -15.54 -4.35 -5.52
C THR A 141 -16.19 -3.61 -6.68
N THR A 142 -16.78 -2.43 -6.42
CA THR A 142 -17.49 -1.67 -7.43
C THR A 142 -16.79 -0.34 -7.69
N VAL A 143 -16.73 0.54 -6.68
CA VAL A 143 -16.24 1.91 -6.86
C VAL A 143 -14.76 1.92 -7.22
N LEU A 144 -13.90 1.30 -6.42
CA LEU A 144 -12.46 1.25 -6.65
C LEU A 144 -12.13 0.53 -7.96
N THR A 145 -12.79 -0.59 -8.24
CA THR A 145 -12.58 -1.34 -9.49
C THR A 145 -12.97 -0.49 -10.71
N ILE A 146 -14.18 0.03 -10.77
CA ILE A 146 -14.64 0.80 -11.94
C ILE A 146 -13.87 2.11 -12.07
N ALA A 147 -13.74 2.88 -11.00
CA ALA A 147 -13.03 4.15 -11.03
C ALA A 147 -11.54 3.95 -11.34
N GLY A 148 -10.91 2.91 -10.77
CA GLY A 148 -9.53 2.55 -11.06
C GLY A 148 -9.34 2.14 -12.52
N ALA A 149 -10.25 1.34 -13.09
CA ALA A 149 -10.21 0.96 -14.50
C ALA A 149 -10.35 2.18 -15.42
N ILE A 150 -11.34 3.05 -15.17
CA ILE A 150 -11.51 4.30 -15.91
C ILE A 150 -10.25 5.17 -15.81
N LEU A 151 -9.68 5.29 -14.61
CA LEU A 151 -8.53 6.14 -14.39
C LEU A 151 -7.28 5.61 -15.11
N VAL A 152 -6.95 4.33 -14.95
CA VAL A 152 -5.76 3.72 -15.56
C VAL A 152 -5.89 3.59 -17.07
N LEU A 153 -7.00 3.03 -17.57
CA LEU A 153 -7.22 2.87 -19.01
C LEU A 153 -7.46 4.21 -19.68
N GLY A 154 -8.22 5.11 -19.05
CA GLY A 154 -8.47 6.45 -19.56
C GLY A 154 -7.19 7.28 -19.64
N THR A 155 -6.31 7.22 -18.63
CA THR A 155 -5.00 7.87 -18.70
C THR A 155 -4.14 7.27 -19.80
N THR A 156 -4.11 5.94 -19.92
CA THR A 156 -3.36 5.26 -20.99
C THR A 156 -3.86 5.66 -22.38
N ALA A 157 -5.18 5.67 -22.58
CA ALA A 157 -5.82 6.08 -23.83
C ALA A 157 -5.57 7.57 -24.14
N LEU A 158 -5.61 8.44 -23.13
CA LEU A 158 -5.29 9.86 -23.27
C LEU A 158 -3.84 10.06 -23.73
N LEU A 159 -2.88 9.39 -23.08
CA LEU A 159 -1.46 9.50 -23.43
C LEU A 159 -1.19 8.92 -24.82
N ALA A 160 -1.81 7.79 -25.16
CA ALA A 160 -1.73 7.22 -26.50
C ALA A 160 -2.32 8.17 -27.56
N GLY A 161 -3.49 8.76 -27.29
CA GLY A 161 -4.12 9.75 -28.16
C GLY A 161 -3.25 10.99 -28.37
N LEU A 162 -2.63 11.52 -27.29
CA LEU A 162 -1.68 12.61 -27.37
C LEU A 162 -0.46 12.25 -28.22
N PHE A 163 0.08 11.03 -28.05
CA PHE A 163 1.21 10.55 -28.83
C PHE A 163 0.88 10.44 -30.31
N PHE A 164 -0.25 9.83 -30.68
CA PHE A 164 -0.63 9.67 -32.08
C PHE A 164 -1.08 10.96 -32.75
N TRP A 165 -1.63 11.92 -31.98
CA TRP A 165 -2.07 13.20 -32.53
C TRP A 165 -0.92 14.21 -32.67
N LYS A 166 -0.15 14.43 -31.59
CA LYS A 166 0.89 15.48 -31.53
C LYS A 166 2.30 14.92 -31.77
N GLY A 167 2.55 13.66 -31.45
CA GLY A 167 3.88 13.08 -31.44
C GLY A 167 4.73 13.51 -30.24
N PRO A 168 6.00 13.04 -30.19
CA PRO A 168 6.97 13.47 -29.18
C PRO A 168 7.31 14.96 -29.30
N THR A 169 7.52 15.62 -28.17
CA THR A 169 8.09 16.97 -28.14
C THR A 169 9.57 16.88 -28.52
N ARG A 170 9.92 17.46 -29.68
CA ARG A 170 11.27 17.50 -30.24
C ARG A 170 12.06 18.67 -29.68
N ILE A 171 13.39 18.55 -29.68
CA ILE A 171 14.29 19.67 -29.36
C ILE A 171 14.24 20.65 -30.54
N GLU A 172 13.79 21.89 -30.31
CA GLU A 172 13.51 22.85 -31.39
C GLU A 172 14.77 23.20 -32.18
N ALA A 173 15.89 23.42 -31.47
CA ALA A 173 17.19 23.70 -32.09
C ALA A 173 17.91 22.43 -32.60
N GLY A 174 17.30 21.26 -32.49
CA GLY A 174 17.95 19.97 -32.70
C GLY A 174 19.03 19.67 -31.65
N ARG A 175 19.64 18.49 -31.76
CA ARG A 175 20.70 18.07 -30.83
C ARG A 175 21.98 18.87 -31.08
N SER A 176 22.55 19.39 -30.00
CA SER A 176 23.82 20.14 -30.06
C SER A 176 25.05 19.24 -30.18
N GLY A 177 24.92 17.95 -29.86
CA GLY A 177 26.06 17.01 -29.76
C GLY A 177 26.93 17.24 -28.51
N ARG A 178 26.62 18.28 -27.72
CA ARG A 178 27.27 18.58 -26.44
C ARG A 178 26.33 18.19 -25.31
N SER A 179 26.88 17.61 -24.24
CA SER A 179 26.08 17.20 -23.09
C SER A 179 26.50 17.92 -21.81
N ILE A 180 25.53 18.17 -20.95
CA ILE A 180 25.72 18.70 -19.59
C ILE A 180 25.34 17.64 -18.56
N ALA A 181 26.12 17.53 -17.48
CA ALA A 181 25.80 16.64 -16.37
C ALA A 181 24.57 17.18 -15.64
N ARG A 182 23.53 16.35 -15.50
CA ARG A 182 22.27 16.75 -14.87
C ARG A 182 21.98 15.97 -13.60
N TYR A 183 22.29 14.68 -13.59
CA TYR A 183 22.05 13.80 -12.45
C TYR A 183 23.31 13.01 -12.11
N THR A 184 23.62 12.97 -10.82
CA THR A 184 24.69 12.16 -10.24
C THR A 184 24.34 10.67 -10.33
N TRP A 185 25.32 9.80 -10.02
CA TRP A 185 25.05 8.36 -9.92
C TRP A 185 24.06 8.03 -8.80
N LEU A 186 24.19 8.66 -7.62
CA LEU A 186 23.32 8.39 -6.47
C LEU A 186 21.86 8.75 -6.76
N GLU A 187 21.63 9.89 -7.43
CA GLU A 187 20.30 10.31 -7.87
C GLU A 187 19.65 9.29 -8.79
N ARG A 188 20.40 8.80 -9.78
CA ARG A 188 19.91 7.80 -10.73
C ARG A 188 19.64 6.45 -10.09
N PHE A 189 20.57 5.98 -9.25
CA PHE A 189 20.41 4.72 -8.53
C PHE A 189 19.14 4.76 -7.67
N ASN A 190 18.96 5.83 -6.89
CA ASN A 190 17.79 6.00 -6.04
C ASN A 190 16.50 6.10 -6.88
N HIS A 191 16.53 6.82 -8.01
CA HIS A 191 15.42 6.88 -8.94
C HIS A 191 15.01 5.50 -9.45
N TRP A 192 15.95 4.71 -9.97
CA TRP A 192 15.67 3.39 -10.53
C TRP A 192 15.22 2.38 -9.47
N MET A 193 15.75 2.48 -8.25
CA MET A 193 15.26 1.70 -7.10
C MET A 193 13.79 2.01 -6.81
N VAL A 194 13.41 3.29 -6.69
CA VAL A 194 12.01 3.68 -6.45
C VAL A 194 11.12 3.32 -7.65
N ALA A 195 11.58 3.60 -8.88
CA ALA A 195 10.80 3.36 -10.08
C ALA A 195 10.50 1.86 -10.28
N THR A 196 11.51 1.00 -10.14
CA THR A 196 11.34 -0.45 -10.31
C THR A 196 10.45 -1.03 -9.21
N SER A 197 10.68 -0.63 -7.95
CA SER A 197 9.80 -1.03 -6.84
C SER A 197 8.36 -0.55 -7.07
N PHE A 198 8.16 0.71 -7.46
CA PHE A 198 6.83 1.26 -7.71
C PHE A 198 6.11 0.53 -8.84
N VAL A 199 6.80 0.22 -9.95
CA VAL A 199 6.19 -0.53 -11.06
C VAL A 199 5.72 -1.91 -10.60
N ILE A 200 6.55 -2.65 -9.85
CA ILE A 200 6.18 -3.98 -9.36
C ILE A 200 5.05 -3.88 -8.33
N LEU A 201 5.12 -2.93 -7.39
CA LEU A 201 4.05 -2.66 -6.42
C LEU A 201 2.73 -2.30 -7.12
N GLY A 202 2.79 -1.45 -8.14
CA GLY A 202 1.64 -1.04 -8.94
C GLY A 202 1.02 -2.22 -9.68
N LEU A 203 1.82 -3.04 -10.37
CA LEU A 203 1.34 -4.22 -11.10
C LEU A 203 0.72 -5.27 -10.18
N THR A 204 1.35 -5.51 -9.02
CA THR A 204 0.83 -6.46 -8.04
C THR A 204 -0.43 -5.93 -7.33
N GLY A 205 -0.52 -4.62 -7.07
CA GLY A 205 -1.75 -3.97 -6.56
C GLY A 205 -2.89 -3.98 -7.58
N LEU A 206 -2.57 -3.79 -8.87
CA LEU A 206 -3.53 -3.98 -9.97
C LEU A 206 -4.01 -5.44 -10.05
N ASN A 207 -3.12 -6.42 -9.85
CA ASN A 207 -3.51 -7.83 -9.77
C ASN A 207 -4.46 -8.10 -8.60
N ILE A 208 -4.21 -7.53 -7.42
CA ILE A 208 -5.11 -7.65 -6.25
C ILE A 208 -6.52 -7.09 -6.56
N THR A 209 -6.60 -5.99 -7.32
CA THR A 209 -7.85 -5.29 -7.60
C THR A 209 -8.62 -5.88 -8.79
N PHE A 210 -7.91 -6.25 -9.85
CA PHE A 210 -8.48 -6.60 -11.17
C PHE A 210 -8.20 -8.04 -11.59
N GLY A 211 -7.22 -8.70 -10.98
CA GLY A 211 -6.65 -9.95 -11.47
C GLY A 211 -7.67 -11.08 -11.62
N VAL A 212 -8.62 -11.19 -10.69
CA VAL A 212 -9.70 -12.21 -10.77
C VAL A 212 -10.60 -11.99 -11.99
N TYR A 213 -10.83 -10.75 -12.39
CA TYR A 213 -11.74 -10.41 -13.50
C TYR A 213 -11.04 -10.41 -14.85
N VAL A 214 -9.75 -10.04 -14.88
CA VAL A 214 -9.00 -9.82 -16.14
C VAL A 214 -7.98 -10.92 -16.40
N LEU A 215 -7.16 -11.29 -15.41
CA LEU A 215 -6.06 -12.21 -15.60
C LEU A 215 -6.48 -13.67 -15.44
N ARG A 216 -7.24 -13.99 -14.38
CA ARG A 216 -7.66 -15.38 -14.08
C ARG A 216 -8.39 -16.06 -15.26
N PRO A 217 -9.31 -15.40 -16.01
CA PRO A 217 -9.95 -16.02 -17.16
C PRO A 217 -8.99 -16.32 -18.33
N VAL A 218 -7.88 -15.59 -18.43
CA VAL A 218 -6.91 -15.72 -19.53
C VAL A 218 -5.85 -16.78 -19.24
N VAL A 219 -5.32 -16.80 -18.02
CA VAL A 219 -4.19 -17.68 -17.66
C VAL A 219 -4.61 -18.96 -16.92
N GLY A 220 -5.86 -19.05 -16.48
CA GLY A 220 -6.39 -20.16 -15.69
C GLY A 220 -6.17 -20.01 -14.18
N PRO A 221 -6.92 -20.77 -13.35
CA PRO A 221 -6.90 -20.63 -11.88
C PRO A 221 -5.54 -20.94 -11.24
N GLU A 222 -4.83 -21.96 -11.70
CA GLU A 222 -3.57 -22.44 -11.11
C GLU A 222 -2.46 -21.42 -11.34
N ALA A 223 -2.30 -20.97 -12.59
CA ALA A 223 -1.31 -19.94 -12.94
C ALA A 223 -1.63 -18.61 -12.26
N PHE A 224 -2.91 -18.23 -12.17
CA PHE A 224 -3.34 -17.03 -11.44
C PHE A 224 -3.01 -17.11 -9.95
N THR A 225 -3.19 -18.28 -9.34
CA THR A 225 -2.85 -18.51 -7.92
C THR A 225 -1.35 -18.34 -7.70
N ALA A 226 -0.52 -18.96 -8.53
CA ALA A 226 0.95 -18.82 -8.44
C ALA A 226 1.39 -17.37 -8.65
N LEU A 227 0.87 -16.70 -9.69
CA LEU A 227 1.16 -15.30 -9.98
C LEU A 227 0.78 -14.39 -8.81
N THR A 228 -0.40 -14.60 -8.22
CA THR A 228 -0.91 -13.77 -7.11
C THR A 228 -0.13 -14.03 -5.83
N TRP A 229 0.26 -15.27 -5.55
CA TRP A 229 1.09 -15.63 -4.40
C TRP A 229 2.46 -14.93 -4.46
N TRP A 230 3.17 -15.09 -5.57
CA TRP A 230 4.47 -14.44 -5.77
C TRP A 230 4.34 -12.91 -5.87
N GLY A 231 3.27 -12.43 -6.49
CA GLY A 231 2.95 -11.01 -6.57
C GLY A 231 2.72 -10.39 -5.19
N GLN A 232 2.00 -11.08 -4.30
CA GLN A 232 1.79 -10.63 -2.94
C GLN A 232 3.12 -10.57 -2.17
N ALA A 233 3.97 -11.60 -2.27
CA ALA A 233 5.29 -11.59 -1.66
C ALA A 233 6.14 -10.43 -2.18
N ALA A 234 6.18 -10.22 -3.50
CA ALA A 234 6.89 -9.10 -4.12
C ALA A 234 6.34 -7.74 -3.64
N HIS A 235 5.02 -7.61 -3.52
CA HIS A 235 4.38 -6.38 -3.03
C HIS A 235 4.80 -6.03 -1.59
N GLN A 236 4.89 -7.04 -0.72
CA GLN A 236 5.26 -6.85 0.67
C GLN A 236 6.76 -6.60 0.85
N PHE A 237 7.63 -7.27 0.09
CA PHE A 237 9.08 -7.12 0.27
C PHE A 237 9.67 -5.93 -0.51
N LEU A 238 9.08 -5.53 -1.65
CA LEU A 238 9.55 -4.37 -2.40
C LEU A 238 9.03 -3.04 -1.82
N SER A 239 8.10 -3.07 -0.85
CA SER A 239 7.75 -1.86 -0.09
C SER A 239 8.93 -1.32 0.72
N PHE A 240 9.83 -2.18 1.21
CA PHE A 240 11.03 -1.76 1.95
C PHE A 240 11.98 -0.89 1.11
N PRO A 241 12.51 -1.36 -0.03
CA PRO A 241 13.35 -0.52 -0.90
C PRO A 241 12.59 0.68 -1.47
N PHE A 242 11.27 0.59 -1.69
CA PHE A 242 10.46 1.75 -2.07
C PHE A 242 10.50 2.85 -1.01
N VAL A 243 10.27 2.52 0.26
CA VAL A 243 10.26 3.49 1.37
C VAL A 243 11.65 4.05 1.65
N ILE A 244 12.68 3.20 1.63
CA ILE A 244 14.08 3.64 1.73
C ILE A 244 14.39 4.61 0.59
N GLY A 245 13.98 4.27 -0.64
CA GLY A 245 14.18 5.12 -1.80
C GLY A 245 13.41 6.44 -1.75
N LEU A 246 12.22 6.45 -1.17
CA LEU A 246 11.43 7.66 -0.96
C LEU A 246 12.13 8.62 0.02
N ALA A 247 12.67 8.10 1.11
CA ALA A 247 13.51 8.86 2.03
C ALA A 247 14.78 9.38 1.33
N GLY A 248 15.42 8.55 0.49
CA GLY A 248 16.54 8.96 -0.36
C GLY A 248 16.17 10.08 -1.35
N MET A 249 14.98 10.03 -1.95
CA MET A 249 14.51 11.08 -2.86
C MET A 249 14.32 12.39 -2.11
N LEU A 250 13.74 12.36 -0.91
CA LEU A 250 13.64 13.54 -0.05
C LEU A 250 15.02 14.12 0.28
N ALA A 251 15.96 13.28 0.71
CA ALA A 251 17.30 13.73 1.09
C ALA A 251 18.05 14.40 -0.06
N VAL A 252 17.93 13.85 -1.29
CA VAL A 252 18.71 14.33 -2.43
C VAL A 252 17.99 15.42 -3.24
N TRP A 253 16.66 15.42 -3.31
CA TRP A 253 15.90 16.28 -4.23
C TRP A 253 14.96 17.29 -3.57
N ALA A 254 14.72 17.24 -2.25
CA ALA A 254 13.77 18.16 -1.62
C ALA A 254 14.15 19.64 -1.81
N ARG A 255 15.45 19.96 -1.72
CA ARG A 255 15.96 21.33 -1.91
C ARG A 255 15.61 21.87 -3.29
N ASP A 256 15.88 21.10 -4.34
CA ASP A 256 15.68 21.54 -5.72
C ASP A 256 14.20 21.56 -6.13
N ASN A 257 13.35 20.83 -5.39
CA ASN A 257 11.91 20.75 -5.62
C ASN A 257 11.09 21.72 -4.78
N TRP A 258 11.72 22.61 -4.01
CA TRP A 258 10.98 23.64 -3.31
C TRP A 258 10.34 24.62 -4.31
N PRO A 259 9.04 24.96 -4.18
CA PRO A 259 8.40 25.92 -5.06
C PRO A 259 9.03 27.32 -4.97
N THR A 260 9.24 27.96 -6.11
CA THR A 260 9.81 29.30 -6.24
C THR A 260 8.90 30.22 -7.06
N ARG A 261 9.24 31.51 -7.13
CA ARG A 261 8.51 32.48 -7.96
C ARG A 261 8.60 32.15 -9.46
N VAL A 262 9.67 31.48 -9.90
CA VAL A 262 9.82 31.01 -11.28
C VAL A 262 8.74 29.99 -11.62
N ASP A 263 8.38 29.11 -10.68
CA ASP A 263 7.32 28.12 -10.88
C ASP A 263 5.94 28.78 -11.08
N VAL A 264 5.66 29.85 -10.33
CA VAL A 264 4.43 30.64 -10.51
C VAL A 264 4.39 31.29 -11.89
N ALA A 265 5.51 31.86 -12.35
CA ALA A 265 5.62 32.43 -13.68
C ALA A 265 5.46 31.35 -14.77
N TRP A 266 6.05 30.17 -14.57
CA TRP A 266 5.94 29.02 -15.47
C TRP A 266 4.48 28.58 -15.65
N VAL A 267 3.73 28.48 -14.54
CA VAL A 267 2.29 28.14 -14.59
C VAL A 267 1.49 29.24 -15.28
N LYS A 268 1.73 30.52 -14.95
CA LYS A 268 1.05 31.66 -15.59
C LYS A 268 1.32 31.76 -17.09
N ALA A 269 2.49 31.32 -17.56
CA ALA A 269 2.83 31.27 -18.97
C ALA A 269 2.10 30.15 -19.74
N GLY A 270 1.37 29.27 -19.07
CA GLY A 270 0.65 28.14 -19.66
C GLY A 270 1.35 26.80 -19.49
N GLY A 271 2.50 26.76 -18.81
CA GLY A 271 3.21 25.53 -18.50
C GLY A 271 3.51 24.68 -19.74
N PRO A 272 3.07 23.40 -19.81
CA PRO A 272 3.30 22.55 -20.98
C PRO A 272 2.59 23.02 -22.26
N MET A 273 1.59 23.92 -22.15
CA MET A 273 0.80 24.45 -23.26
C MET A 273 1.24 25.86 -23.66
N ALA A 274 2.29 26.40 -23.03
CA ALA A 274 2.84 27.70 -23.38
C ALA A 274 3.34 27.73 -24.85
N LYS A 275 3.35 28.93 -25.44
CA LYS A 275 4.07 29.14 -26.70
C LYS A 275 5.57 29.20 -26.39
N GLY A 276 6.32 28.22 -26.87
CA GLY A 276 7.73 28.02 -26.52
C GLY A 276 7.91 27.46 -25.11
N HIS A 277 9.14 27.51 -24.59
CA HIS A 277 9.49 26.94 -23.29
C HIS A 277 9.59 28.02 -22.20
N PRO A 278 8.67 28.04 -21.21
CA PRO A 278 8.77 29.00 -20.12
C PRO A 278 10.03 28.74 -19.27
N PRO A 279 10.67 29.79 -18.72
CA PRO A 279 11.86 29.64 -17.91
C PRO A 279 11.65 28.67 -16.73
N ALA A 280 12.58 27.74 -16.54
CA ALA A 280 12.53 26.77 -15.47
C ALA A 280 13.92 26.52 -14.87
N GLY A 281 13.94 26.24 -13.57
CA GLY A 281 15.14 25.77 -12.87
C GLY A 281 15.43 24.29 -13.16
N ARG A 282 16.20 23.65 -12.26
CA ARG A 282 16.62 22.24 -12.42
C ARG A 282 15.43 21.30 -12.64
N PHE A 283 14.32 21.62 -11.97
CA PHE A 283 13.01 21.02 -12.18
C PHE A 283 11.99 22.13 -12.49
N ASN A 284 11.08 21.89 -13.41
CA ASN A 284 9.96 22.80 -13.68
C ASN A 284 8.82 22.60 -12.68
N ALA A 285 7.84 23.52 -12.67
CA ALA A 285 6.73 23.49 -11.71
C ALA A 285 5.95 22.16 -11.71
N ALA A 286 5.74 21.55 -12.88
CA ALA A 286 5.04 20.27 -13.00
C ALA A 286 5.85 19.11 -12.41
N GLN A 287 7.16 19.08 -12.63
CA GLN A 287 8.07 18.09 -12.03
C GLN A 287 8.12 18.23 -10.50
N LYS A 288 8.12 19.46 -9.97
CA LYS A 288 8.05 19.70 -8.53
C LYS A 288 6.72 19.27 -7.91
N ALA A 289 5.61 19.56 -8.59
CA ALA A 289 4.30 19.11 -8.16
C ALA A 289 4.22 17.57 -8.14
N LEU A 290 4.75 16.91 -9.17
CA LEU A 290 4.87 15.46 -9.22
C LEU A 290 5.72 14.91 -8.07
N PHE A 291 6.87 15.53 -7.78
CA PHE A 291 7.74 15.14 -6.67
C PHE A 291 6.99 15.14 -5.34
N TRP A 292 6.34 16.26 -4.98
CA TRP A 292 5.62 16.36 -3.71
C TRP A 292 4.38 15.47 -3.64
N PHE A 293 3.65 15.33 -4.75
CA PHE A 293 2.53 14.38 -4.83
C PHE A 293 3.01 12.94 -4.62
N GLN A 294 4.08 12.53 -5.29
CA GLN A 294 4.60 11.17 -5.20
C GLN A 294 5.22 10.88 -3.83
N VAL A 295 5.91 11.85 -3.22
CA VAL A 295 6.41 11.74 -1.84
C VAL A 295 5.26 11.62 -0.86
N GLY A 296 4.28 12.53 -0.88
CA GLY A 296 3.14 12.50 0.03
C GLY A 296 2.27 11.26 -0.15
N GLY A 297 1.95 10.92 -1.40
CA GLY A 297 1.20 9.71 -1.74
C GLY A 297 1.96 8.44 -1.38
N GLY A 298 3.27 8.41 -1.60
CA GLY A 298 4.14 7.29 -1.24
C GLY A 298 4.20 7.08 0.28
N VAL A 299 4.27 8.15 1.07
CA VAL A 299 4.20 8.07 2.54
C VAL A 299 2.82 7.56 2.98
N ALA A 300 1.73 8.10 2.43
CA ALA A 300 0.37 7.66 2.76
C ALA A 300 0.15 6.18 2.42
N ALA A 301 0.61 5.74 1.25
CA ALA A 301 0.56 4.34 0.82
C ALA A 301 1.43 3.45 1.72
N ALA A 302 2.64 3.88 2.08
CA ALA A 302 3.52 3.12 2.97
C ALA A 302 2.93 2.94 4.37
N VAL A 303 2.45 4.02 5.00
CA VAL A 303 1.84 3.97 6.33
C VAL A 303 0.63 3.03 6.32
N THR A 304 -0.29 3.23 5.38
CA THR A 304 -1.48 2.37 5.28
C THR A 304 -1.15 0.93 4.92
N GLY A 305 -0.15 0.71 4.06
CA GLY A 305 0.30 -0.63 3.66
C GLY A 305 0.89 -1.42 4.82
N TYR A 306 1.78 -0.82 5.62
CA TYR A 306 2.33 -1.47 6.81
C TYR A 306 1.28 -1.73 7.89
N LEU A 307 0.32 -0.82 8.07
CA LEU A 307 -0.82 -1.05 8.97
C LEU A 307 -1.68 -2.25 8.52
N LEU A 308 -1.85 -2.44 7.20
CA LEU A 308 -2.56 -3.61 6.65
C LEU A 308 -1.76 -4.91 6.77
N MET A 309 -0.42 -4.85 6.77
CA MET A 309 0.45 -6.01 7.02
C MET A 309 0.46 -6.41 8.51
N ALA A 310 0.24 -5.45 9.42
CA ALA A 310 0.19 -5.66 10.86
C ALA A 310 -1.22 -5.35 11.41
N PRO A 311 -2.26 -6.09 11.03
CA PRO A 311 -3.65 -5.77 11.41
C PRO A 311 -3.89 -5.81 12.91
N ALA A 312 -3.03 -6.48 13.69
CA ALA A 312 -3.08 -6.46 15.15
C ALA A 312 -2.79 -5.08 15.77
N VAL A 313 -2.10 -4.19 15.04
CA VAL A 313 -1.88 -2.79 15.43
C VAL A 313 -3.15 -1.95 15.20
N LEU A 314 -4.08 -2.45 14.38
CA LEU A 314 -5.36 -1.81 14.12
C LEU A 314 -6.41 -2.44 15.04
N ASP A 315 -6.77 -1.72 16.11
CA ASP A 315 -7.64 -2.20 17.19
C ASP A 315 -9.04 -2.67 16.74
N ASN A 316 -9.48 -2.29 15.55
CA ASN A 316 -10.80 -2.65 15.03
C ASN A 316 -10.86 -2.75 13.50
N VAL A 317 -11.90 -3.44 13.02
CA VAL A 317 -12.17 -3.67 11.60
C VAL A 317 -12.39 -2.36 10.82
N THR A 318 -12.97 -1.33 11.43
CA THR A 318 -13.19 -0.03 10.78
C THR A 318 -11.86 0.62 10.41
N SER A 319 -10.87 0.59 11.30
CA SER A 319 -9.53 1.13 11.03
C SER A 319 -8.83 0.39 9.88
N GLN A 320 -9.01 -0.94 9.78
CA GLN A 320 -8.51 -1.75 8.66
C GLN A 320 -9.19 -1.36 7.33
N GLN A 321 -10.50 -1.14 7.35
CA GLN A 321 -11.26 -0.70 6.18
C GLN A 321 -10.83 0.70 5.71
N ILE A 322 -10.58 1.63 6.63
CA ILE A 322 -10.07 2.98 6.32
C ILE A 322 -8.66 2.90 5.73
N ALA A 323 -7.75 2.13 6.34
CA ALA A 323 -6.40 1.94 5.82
C ALA A 323 -6.44 1.37 4.38
N HIS A 324 -7.27 0.35 4.14
CA HIS A 324 -7.47 -0.22 2.81
C HIS A 324 -8.09 0.80 1.82
N PHE A 325 -9.04 1.62 2.26
CA PHE A 325 -9.64 2.66 1.44
C PHE A 325 -8.58 3.66 0.96
N ILE A 326 -7.82 4.22 1.90
CA ILE A 326 -6.78 5.20 1.61
C ILE A 326 -5.70 4.58 0.72
N HIS A 327 -5.23 3.38 1.05
CA HIS A 327 -4.19 2.69 0.30
C HIS A 327 -4.61 2.45 -1.16
N GLY A 328 -5.78 1.83 -1.38
CA GLY A 328 -6.28 1.51 -2.71
C GLY A 328 -6.59 2.75 -3.55
N ALA A 329 -7.22 3.77 -2.96
CA ALA A 329 -7.53 5.02 -3.65
C ALA A 329 -6.25 5.77 -4.06
N MET A 330 -5.32 5.96 -3.11
CA MET A 330 -4.07 6.66 -3.35
C MET A 330 -3.22 5.92 -4.40
N ALA A 331 -3.11 4.60 -4.29
CA ALA A 331 -2.36 3.78 -5.25
C ALA A 331 -2.87 3.95 -6.68
N MET A 332 -4.19 3.96 -6.92
CA MET A 332 -4.72 4.17 -8.28
C MET A 332 -4.38 5.54 -8.86
N VAL A 333 -4.50 6.60 -8.05
CA VAL A 333 -4.13 7.96 -8.49
C VAL A 333 -2.64 8.04 -8.79
N MET A 334 -1.80 7.47 -7.92
CA MET A 334 -0.35 7.44 -8.13
C MET A 334 0.03 6.68 -9.40
N ILE A 335 -0.57 5.52 -9.67
CA ILE A 335 -0.33 4.76 -10.90
C ILE A 335 -0.65 5.63 -12.13
N ALA A 336 -1.80 6.28 -12.16
CA ALA A 336 -2.20 7.13 -13.27
C ALA A 336 -1.24 8.31 -13.50
N VAL A 337 -0.84 8.99 -12.43
CA VAL A 337 0.14 10.08 -12.51
C VAL A 337 1.51 9.58 -12.99
N ILE A 338 1.96 8.42 -12.51
CA ILE A 338 3.24 7.84 -12.91
C ILE A 338 3.22 7.36 -14.37
N LEU A 339 2.09 6.91 -14.92
CA LEU A 339 1.97 6.67 -16.37
C LEU A 339 2.27 7.94 -17.16
N GLY A 340 1.75 9.09 -16.72
CA GLY A 340 2.07 10.39 -17.30
C GLY A 340 3.57 10.73 -17.19
N HIS A 341 4.18 10.48 -16.03
CA HIS A 341 5.62 10.68 -15.81
C HIS A 341 6.48 9.79 -16.72
N ILE A 342 6.15 8.51 -16.84
CA ILE A 342 6.83 7.56 -17.73
C ILE A 342 6.70 8.05 -19.17
N TYR A 343 5.51 8.47 -19.60
CA TYR A 343 5.29 9.00 -20.94
C TYR A 343 6.22 10.19 -21.23
N ILE A 344 6.17 11.27 -20.44
CA ILE A 344 6.98 12.47 -20.70
C ILE A 344 8.48 12.22 -20.54
N GLY A 345 8.88 11.29 -19.67
CA GLY A 345 10.28 10.95 -19.40
C GLY A 345 10.90 9.97 -20.41
N THR A 346 10.10 9.33 -21.26
CA THR A 346 10.57 8.34 -22.23
C THR A 346 10.26 8.74 -23.68
N ILE A 347 9.04 8.48 -24.14
CA ILE A 347 8.63 8.63 -25.54
C ILE A 347 7.95 9.98 -25.83
N GLY A 348 7.53 10.71 -24.80
CA GLY A 348 6.80 11.97 -24.94
C GLY A 348 7.70 13.20 -25.13
N THR A 349 8.96 13.13 -24.72
CA THR A 349 9.93 14.23 -24.84
C THR A 349 11.29 13.69 -25.28
N GLU A 350 11.81 14.21 -26.38
CA GLU A 350 13.13 13.83 -26.88
C GLU A 350 14.24 14.21 -25.88
N GLY A 351 15.21 13.30 -25.69
CA GLY A 351 16.38 13.53 -24.84
C GLY A 351 16.14 13.43 -23.33
N ALA A 352 14.88 13.33 -22.87
CA ALA A 352 14.56 13.26 -21.44
C ALA A 352 15.11 11.98 -20.77
N LEU A 353 14.97 10.82 -21.41
CA LEU A 353 15.39 9.52 -20.88
C LEU A 353 16.90 9.46 -20.58
N GLU A 354 17.72 10.15 -21.38
CA GLU A 354 19.18 10.17 -21.24
C GLU A 354 19.64 10.71 -19.89
N GLY A 355 18.85 11.63 -19.31
CA GLY A 355 19.10 12.16 -17.98
C GLY A 355 19.11 11.05 -16.92
N MET A 356 18.16 10.12 -16.97
CA MET A 356 18.07 9.03 -15.99
C MET A 356 18.91 7.81 -16.34
N SER A 357 19.20 7.56 -17.62
CA SER A 357 20.06 6.44 -18.01
C SER A 357 21.55 6.78 -17.86
N THR A 358 22.00 7.91 -18.42
CA THR A 358 23.42 8.29 -18.47
C THR A 358 23.83 9.33 -17.41
N GLY A 359 22.86 10.08 -16.87
CA GLY A 359 23.13 11.21 -15.96
C GLY A 359 23.41 12.52 -16.70
N ARG A 360 23.43 12.50 -18.03
CA ARG A 360 23.73 13.65 -18.89
C ARG A 360 22.58 13.89 -19.85
N VAL A 361 22.41 15.15 -20.25
CA VAL A 361 21.41 15.55 -21.26
C VAL A 361 22.05 16.44 -22.31
N ASP A 362 21.47 16.50 -23.51
CA ASP A 362 21.89 17.43 -24.56
C ASP A 362 21.79 18.89 -24.07
N PHE A 363 22.75 19.72 -24.47
CA PHE A 363 22.80 21.12 -24.08
C PHE A 363 21.61 21.93 -24.59
N ASN A 364 21.13 21.69 -25.82
CA ASN A 364 19.96 22.38 -26.36
C ASN A 364 18.69 21.98 -25.63
N TYR A 365 18.51 20.68 -25.34
CA TYR A 365 17.42 20.20 -24.48
C TYR A 365 17.43 20.90 -23.11
N ALA A 366 18.60 20.96 -22.46
CA ALA A 366 18.73 21.61 -21.16
C ALA A 366 18.39 23.11 -21.25
N ARG A 367 18.84 23.80 -22.29
CA ARG A 367 18.60 25.24 -22.48
C ARG A 367 17.12 25.54 -22.76
N GLU A 368 16.46 24.71 -23.57
CA GLU A 368 15.04 24.85 -23.89
C GLU A 368 14.18 24.56 -22.66
N HIS A 369 14.38 23.41 -21.99
CA HIS A 369 13.49 22.99 -20.91
C HIS A 369 13.86 23.52 -19.51
N HIS A 370 15.09 23.99 -19.30
CA HIS A 370 15.66 24.35 -18.00
C HIS A 370 16.61 25.55 -18.10
N SER A 371 16.21 26.59 -18.83
CA SER A 371 17.05 27.75 -19.16
C SER A 371 17.70 28.41 -17.94
N VAL A 372 16.96 28.59 -16.84
CA VAL A 372 17.45 29.21 -15.60
C VAL A 372 18.56 28.35 -14.99
N TRP A 373 18.37 27.03 -14.96
CA TRP A 373 19.39 26.12 -14.44
C TRP A 373 20.65 26.09 -15.30
N VAL A 374 20.51 26.12 -16.64
CA VAL A 374 21.68 26.17 -17.53
C VAL A 374 22.48 27.44 -17.29
N GLU A 375 21.80 28.59 -17.14
CA GLU A 375 22.47 29.86 -16.83
C GLU A 375 23.21 29.81 -15.50
N GLU A 376 22.61 29.24 -14.45
CA GLU A 376 23.25 29.00 -13.16
C GLU A 376 24.52 28.15 -13.30
N GLN A 377 24.44 27.00 -14.00
CA GLN A 377 25.58 26.11 -14.21
C GLN A 377 26.72 26.79 -14.99
N LEU A 378 26.38 27.56 -16.03
CA LEU A 378 27.38 28.32 -16.80
C LEU A 378 27.99 29.45 -15.98
N SER A 379 27.22 30.10 -15.11
CA SER A 379 27.73 31.15 -14.22
C SER A 379 28.71 30.59 -13.20
N GLU A 380 28.41 29.41 -12.64
CA GLU A 380 29.28 28.73 -11.68
C GLU A 380 30.56 28.24 -12.35
N ALA A 381 30.46 27.64 -13.53
CA ALA A 381 31.63 27.24 -14.30
C ALA A 381 32.55 28.44 -14.63
N ARG A 382 31.99 29.60 -14.97
CA ARG A 382 32.78 30.83 -15.17
C ARG A 382 33.49 31.29 -13.89
N ARG A 383 32.83 31.20 -12.73
CA ARG A 383 33.43 31.54 -11.42
C ARG A 383 34.58 30.61 -11.05
N VAL A 384 34.46 29.32 -11.35
CA VAL A 384 35.52 28.33 -11.06
C VAL A 384 36.73 28.51 -11.99
N VAL A 385 36.50 28.90 -13.24
CA VAL A 385 37.57 29.09 -14.25
C VAL A 385 38.27 30.46 -14.11
N ALA A 386 37.58 31.51 -13.66
CA ALA A 386 38.19 32.80 -13.40
C ALA A 386 38.94 32.79 -12.04
N PRO A 387 40.26 33.06 -11.99
CA PRO A 387 40.97 33.20 -10.71
C PRO A 387 40.31 34.28 -9.83
N PRO A 388 40.33 34.14 -8.48
CA PRO A 388 39.76 35.15 -7.57
C PRO A 388 40.42 36.53 -7.71
N ASP A 389 41.60 36.59 -8.34
CA ASP A 389 42.48 37.75 -8.43
C ASP A 389 42.66 38.25 -9.87
N ALA A 390 41.90 37.71 -10.83
CA ALA A 390 41.97 38.17 -12.22
C ALA A 390 41.37 39.58 -12.34
N ARG A 391 42.23 40.60 -12.24
CA ARG A 391 41.90 41.96 -12.66
C ARG A 391 41.37 41.92 -14.09
N ALA A 392 40.32 42.70 -14.35
CA ALA A 392 39.84 42.90 -15.71
C ALA A 392 41.00 43.37 -16.58
N ALA A 393 41.16 42.78 -17.77
CA ALA A 393 42.17 43.22 -18.73
C ALA A 393 41.97 44.73 -19.00
N GLY A 394 42.92 45.56 -18.56
CA GLY A 394 42.83 47.03 -18.63
C GLY A 394 42.59 47.75 -17.30
N ALA A 395 42.66 47.07 -16.15
CA ALA A 395 42.72 47.71 -14.83
C ALA A 395 44.18 47.88 -14.36
N ASP A 396 44.86 48.83 -15.00
CA ASP A 396 46.17 49.35 -14.57
C ASP A 396 45.99 50.72 -13.92
#